data_AF-A0A2X2KS95-F1
#
_entry.id   AF-A0A2X2KS95-F1
#
_cell.length_a   1.000
_cell.length_b   1.000
_cell.length_c   1.000
_cell.angle_alpha   90.00
_cell.angle_beta   90.00
_cell.angle_gamma   90.00
#
_symmetry.space_group_name_H-M   'P 1'
#
loop_
_entity.id
_entity.type
_entity.pdbx_description
1 polymer ?
#
loop_
_entity_poly.entity_id
_entity_poly.type
_entity_poly.pdbx_seq_one_letter_code
_entity_poly.pdbx_strand_id
1 'polypeptide(L)' 'MSYISSLEQKRVYNATIAYAEKEGMEKGRLEERAKAEAEKLAEKLKSALEFKKIVVAVEDIAKALRLTVEQVEELT' A
#
# COMPACT_ATOMS: atom_id res chain seq x y z
N MET A 1 36.63 -20.29 24.75
CA MET A 1 36.15 -20.03 23.38
C MET A 1 35.18 -21.13 23.00
N SER A 2 33.92 -20.78 22.69
CA SER A 2 32.90 -21.78 22.32
C SER A 2 33.06 -22.13 20.84
N TYR A 3 33.49 -23.37 20.55
CA TYR A 3 33.52 -23.89 19.19
C TYR A 3 32.09 -24.29 18.82
N ILE A 4 31.38 -23.37 18.19
CA ILE A 4 30.10 -23.68 17.55
C ILE A 4 30.39 -24.72 16.45
N SER A 5 29.73 -25.87 16.54
CA SER A 5 29.92 -26.95 15.56
C SER A 5 29.54 -26.47 14.15
N SER A 6 30.13 -27.08 13.12
CA SER A 6 29.81 -26.77 11.72
C SER A 6 28.32 -26.96 11.38
N LEU A 7 27.61 -27.80 12.14
CA LEU A 7 26.17 -27.98 12.02
C LEU A 7 25.39 -26.79 12.59
N GLU A 8 25.80 -26.26 13.73
CA GLU A 8 25.17 -25.08 14.34
C GLU A 8 25.41 -23.82 13.50
N GLN A 9 26.61 -23.66 12.91
CA GLN A 9 26.87 -22.57 11.96
C GLN A 9 25.96 -22.64 10.73
N LYS A 10 25.75 -23.84 10.17
CA LYS A 10 24.83 -24.05 9.04
C LYS A 10 23.38 -23.74 9.41
N ARG A 11 22.95 -24.11 10.62
CA ARG A 11 21.60 -23.81 11.13
C ARG A 11 21.37 -22.30 11.26
N VAL A 12 22.33 -21.58 11.87
CA VAL A 12 22.26 -20.12 12.01
C VAL A 12 22.26 -19.43 10.64
N TYR A 13 23.09 -19.90 9.71
CA TYR A 13 23.11 -19.37 8.34
C TYR A 13 21.75 -19.55 7.65
N ASN A 14 21.21 -20.77 7.64
CA ASN A 14 19.91 -21.05 7.02
C ASN A 14 18.78 -20.27 7.67
N ALA A 15 18.79 -20.12 9.00
CA ALA A 15 17.80 -19.33 9.72
C ALA A 15 17.88 -17.84 9.34
N THR A 16 19.10 -17.31 9.18
CA THR A 16 19.32 -15.93 8.74
C THR A 16 18.77 -15.70 7.33
N ILE A 17 19.02 -16.63 6.39
CA ILE A 17 18.51 -16.53 5.01
C ILE A 17 16.98 -16.59 5.00
N ALA A 18 16.38 -17.57 5.69
CA ALA A 18 14.93 -17.71 5.76
C ALA A 18 14.25 -16.48 6.39
N TYR A 19 14.89 -15.86 7.39
CA TYR A 19 14.42 -14.61 7.98
C TYR A 19 14.45 -13.47 6.95
N ALA A 20 15.57 -13.30 6.25
CA ALA A 20 15.73 -12.25 5.24
C ALA A 20 14.73 -12.39 4.07
N GLU A 21 14.48 -13.62 3.62
CA GLU A 21 13.48 -13.91 2.58
C GLU A 21 12.06 -13.52 3.04
N LYS A 22 11.71 -13.85 4.29
CA LYS A 22 10.40 -13.50 4.87
C LYS A 22 10.22 -11.98 4.97
N GLU A 23 11.22 -11.26 5.47
CA GLU A 23 11.19 -9.80 5.56
C GLU A 23 11.08 -9.14 4.18
N GLY A 24 11.83 -9.65 3.20
CA GLY A 24 11.79 -9.16 1.81
C GLY A 24 10.40 -9.35 1.17
N MET A 25 9.80 -10.52 1.35
CA MET A 25 8.44 -10.80 0.86
C MET A 25 7.39 -9.92 1.53
N GLU A 26 7.46 -9.73 2.86
CA GLU A 26 6.49 -8.90 3.57
C GLU A 26 6.60 -7.43 3.14
N LYS A 27 7.83 -6.93 2.98
CA LYS A 27 8.06 -5.57 2.46
C LYS A 27 7.49 -5.41 1.05
N GLY A 28 7.75 -6.35 0.14
CA GLY A 28 7.20 -6.33 -1.21
C GLY A 28 5.66 -6.31 -1.20
N ARG A 29 5.03 -7.13 -0.36
CA ARG A 29 3.57 -7.17 -0.21
C ARG A 29 2.99 -5.85 0.30
N LEU A 30 3.67 -5.19 1.25
CA LEU A 30 3.26 -3.88 1.77
C LEU A 30 3.39 -2.80 0.70
N GLU A 31 4.47 -2.80 -0.08
CA GLU A 31 4.67 -1.87 -1.19
C GLU A 31 3.62 -2.06 -2.29
N GLU A 32 3.30 -3.29 -2.66
CA GLU A 32 2.24 -3.59 -3.64
C GLU A 32 0.86 -3.12 -3.15
N ARG A 33 0.55 -3.34 -1.87
CA ARG A 33 -0.70 -2.84 -1.28
C ARG A 33 -0.77 -1.32 -1.29
N ALA A 34 0.32 -0.65 -0.90
CA ALA A 34 0.38 0.81 -0.92
C ALA A 34 0.20 1.36 -2.34
N LYS A 35 0.83 0.74 -3.35
CA LYS A 35 0.61 1.11 -4.77
C LYS A 35 -0.83 0.89 -5.20
N ALA A 36 -1.42 -0.25 -4.89
CA ALA A 36 -2.80 -0.55 -5.25
C ALA A 36 -3.81 0.39 -4.57
N GLU A 37 -3.55 0.80 -3.33
CA GLU A 37 -4.36 1.80 -2.63
C GLU A 37 -4.21 3.19 -3.24
N ALA A 38 -2.99 3.58 -3.60
CA ALA A 38 -2.73 4.85 -4.29
C ALA A 38 -3.39 4.91 -5.68
N GLU A 39 -3.33 3.82 -6.45
CA GLU A 39 -3.99 3.70 -7.76
C GLU A 39 -5.51 3.81 -7.62
N LYS A 40 -6.11 3.09 -6.67
CA LYS A 40 -7.56 3.20 -6.39
C LYS A 40 -7.96 4.60 -5.96
N LEU A 41 -7.14 5.29 -5.16
CA LEU A 41 -7.40 6.67 -4.77
C LEU A 41 -7.33 7.59 -6.00
N ALA A 42 -6.32 7.42 -6.86
CA ALA A 42 -6.18 8.20 -8.09
C ALA A 42 -7.37 8.00 -9.04
N GLU A 43 -7.87 6.78 -9.19
CA GLU A 43 -9.08 6.50 -9.97
C GLU A 43 -10.31 7.20 -9.40
N LYS A 44 -10.51 7.15 -8.08
CA LYS A 44 -11.61 7.87 -7.42
C LYS A 44 -11.51 9.38 -7.65
N LEU A 45 -10.33 9.97 -7.48
CA LEU A 45 -10.14 11.41 -7.71
C LEU A 45 -10.42 11.78 -9.17
N LYS A 46 -10.01 10.94 -10.13
CA LYS A 46 -10.34 11.12 -11.55
C LYS A 46 -11.85 11.06 -11.78
N SER A 47 -12.55 10.08 -11.23
CA SER A 47 -14.02 10.00 -11.31
C SER A 47 -14.70 11.21 -10.65
N ALA A 48 -14.21 11.67 -9.51
CA ALA A 48 -14.72 12.85 -8.83
C ALA A 48 -14.60 14.10 -9.70
N LEU A 49 -13.47 14.27 -10.40
CA LEU A 49 -13.28 15.36 -11.36
C LEU A 49 -14.28 15.29 -12.52
N GLU A 50 -14.51 14.10 -13.09
CA GLU A 50 -15.51 13.93 -14.15
C GLU A 50 -16.93 14.24 -13.66
N PHE A 51 -17.29 13.85 -12.44
CA PHE A 51 -18.58 14.22 -11.84
C PHE A 51 -18.70 15.74 -11.59
N LYS A 52 -17.61 16.41 -11.19
CA LYS A 52 -17.57 17.86 -11.01
C LYS A 52 -17.79 18.60 -12.33
N LYS A 53 -17.25 18.09 -13.45
CA LYS A 53 -17.47 18.65 -14.80
C LYS A 53 -18.93 18.60 -15.25
N ILE A 54 -19.70 17.62 -14.76
CA ILE A 54 -21.14 17.51 -15.02
C ILE A 54 -22.00 18.08 -13.89
N VAL A 55 -21.40 18.91 -13.01
CA VAL A 55 -22.09 19.70 -11.97
C VAL A 55 -22.83 18.84 -10.93
N VAL A 56 -22.29 17.67 -10.58
CA VAL A 56 -22.80 16.89 -9.44
C VAL A 56 -22.37 17.56 -8.13
N ALA A 57 -23.24 17.53 -7.11
CA ALA A 57 -22.95 18.09 -5.79
C ALA A 57 -21.75 17.40 -5.13
N VAL A 58 -20.91 18.20 -4.46
CA VAL A 58 -19.66 17.75 -3.82
C VAL A 58 -19.94 16.67 -2.77
N GLU A 59 -21.01 16.82 -2.00
CA GLU A 59 -21.43 15.89 -0.96
C GLU A 59 -21.83 14.53 -1.55
N ASP A 60 -22.51 14.54 -2.70
CA ASP A 60 -22.93 13.33 -3.40
C ASP A 60 -21.72 12.61 -4.01
N ILE A 61 -20.76 13.34 -4.58
CA ILE A 61 -19.50 12.79 -5.09
C ILE A 61 -18.70 12.16 -3.94
N ALA A 62 -18.52 12.89 -2.84
CA ALA A 62 -17.78 12.43 -1.66
C ALA A 62 -18.39 11.14 -1.11
N LYS A 63 -19.72 11.10 -0.99
CA LYS A 63 -20.46 9.91 -0.55
C LYS A 63 -20.33 8.74 -1.53
N ALA A 64 -20.50 8.98 -2.83
CA ALA A 64 -20.46 7.94 -3.86
C ALA A 64 -19.08 7.29 -3.98
N LEU A 65 -18.02 8.09 -3.91
CA LEU A 65 -16.64 7.63 -4.09
C LEU A 65 -15.91 7.32 -2.78
N ARG A 66 -16.58 7.54 -1.65
CA ARG A 66 -16.02 7.42 -0.29
C ARG A 66 -14.74 8.25 -0.16
N LEU A 67 -14.84 9.51 -0.54
CA LEU A 67 -13.83 10.55 -0.35
C LEU A 67 -14.33 11.51 0.74
N THR A 68 -13.45 12.33 1.30
CA THR A 68 -13.89 13.45 2.13
C THR A 68 -14.41 14.58 1.24
N VAL A 69 -15.28 15.43 1.79
CA VAL A 69 -15.75 16.63 1.09
C VAL A 69 -14.56 17.52 0.70
N GLU A 70 -13.63 17.73 1.64
CA GLU A 70 -12.39 18.48 1.43
C GLU A 70 -11.59 17.94 0.22
N GLN A 71 -11.40 16.61 0.12
CA GLN A 71 -10.70 15.99 -1.00
C GLN A 71 -11.38 16.26 -2.35
N VAL A 72 -12.70 16.42 -2.38
CA VAL A 72 -13.46 16.71 -3.61
C VAL A 72 -13.48 18.21 -3.92
N GLU A 73 -13.48 19.06 -2.89
CA GLU A 73 -13.39 20.52 -3.04
C GLU A 73 -12.04 20.94 -3.61
N GLU A 74 -10.94 20.33 -3.12
CA GLU A 74 -9.57 20.56 -3.58
C GLU A 74 -9.31 20.13 -5.03
N LEU A 75 -10.19 19.31 -5.62
CA LEU A 75 -10.11 18.96 -7.04
C LEU A 75 -10.55 20.15 -7.91
N THR A 76 -9.63 21.07 -8.22
CA THR A 76 -9.83 22.13 -9.22
C THR A 76 -9.84 21.63 -10.65
#